data_AF-A0A497CYV7-F1
#
_entry.id   AF-A0A497CYV7-F1
#
_cell.length_a   1.000
_cell.length_b   1.000
_cell.length_c   1.000
_cell.angle_alpha   90.00
_cell.angle_beta   90.00
_cell.angle_gamma   90.00
#
_symmetry.space_group_name_H-M   'P 1'
#
loop_
_entity.id
_entity.type
_entity.pdbx_description
1 polymer ?
#
loop_
_entity_poly.entity_id
_entity_poly.type
_entity_poly.pdbx_seq_one_letter_code
_entity_poly.pdbx_strand_id
1 'polypeptide(L)'
;MKKIILVFVAAFLLIGFSSFRNLPSTFFNNVAQSQQNNFQVPDDVQKILDNYCLQCHGTEGSGKAKFKWNFDKMSGLKTSKFLSKLAKISDEVKDEQMPPKKYIKKHPEKVMSAEEKQSIVDWADRLAESLIAN
;
A
#
# COMPACT_ATOMS: atom_id res chain seq x y z
N MET A 1 3.31 -37.16 41.34
CA MET A 1 2.59 -36.00 40.75
C MET A 1 3.48 -35.14 39.85
N LYS A 2 4.66 -34.63 40.30
CA LYS A 2 5.56 -33.79 39.48
C LYS A 2 6.08 -34.47 38.18
N LYS A 3 6.36 -35.77 38.22
CA LYS A 3 6.82 -36.54 37.04
C LYS A 3 5.73 -36.75 35.98
N ILE A 4 4.46 -36.77 36.39
CA ILE A 4 3.32 -36.93 35.48
C ILE A 4 3.07 -35.59 34.76
N ILE A 5 3.14 -34.47 35.49
CA ILE A 5 3.01 -33.12 34.91
C ILE A 5 4.10 -32.85 33.86
N LEU A 6 5.34 -33.27 34.12
CA LEU A 6 6.45 -33.10 33.15
C LEU A 6 6.21 -33.85 31.82
N VAL A 7 5.61 -35.04 31.87
CA VAL A 7 5.29 -35.81 30.66
C VAL A 7 4.17 -35.15 29.86
N PHE A 8 3.14 -34.63 30.53
CA PHE A 8 2.05 -33.92 29.85
C PHE A 8 2.51 -32.58 29.24
N VAL A 9 3.39 -31.83 29.90
CA VAL A 9 3.97 -30.58 29.35
C VAL A 9 4.86 -30.87 28.14
N ALA A 10 5.70 -31.90 28.19
CA ALA A 10 6.53 -32.30 27.06
C ALA A 10 5.68 -32.78 25.86
N ALA A 11 4.60 -33.52 26.11
CA ALA A 11 3.66 -33.93 25.07
C ALA A 11 2.93 -32.73 24.44
N PHE A 12 2.52 -31.74 25.24
CA PHE A 12 1.86 -30.54 24.74
C PHE A 12 2.78 -29.65 23.88
N LEU A 13 4.07 -29.57 24.22
CA LEU A 13 5.08 -28.84 23.43
C LEU A 13 5.36 -29.52 22.08
N LEU A 14 5.36 -30.86 22.04
CA LEU A 14 5.57 -31.63 20.80
C LEU A 14 4.34 -31.58 19.87
N ILE A 15 3.12 -31.64 20.43
CA ILE A 15 1.88 -31.59 19.65
C ILE A 15 1.58 -30.15 19.18
N GLY A 16 1.77 -29.16 20.05
CA GLY A 16 1.49 -27.74 19.75
C GLY A 16 2.36 -27.16 18.63
N PHE A 17 3.59 -27.66 18.45
CA PHE A 17 4.49 -27.18 17.39
C PHE A 17 4.09 -27.67 15.98
N SER A 18 3.38 -28.80 15.89
CA SER A 18 2.93 -29.37 14.61
C SER A 18 1.69 -28.67 14.03
N SER A 19 0.81 -28.14 14.89
CA SER A 19 -0.42 -27.47 14.46
C SER A 19 -0.19 -26.05 13.93
N PHE A 20 0.87 -25.36 14.36
CA PHE A 20 1.14 -23.98 13.92
C PHE A 20 1.68 -23.89 12.49
N ARG A 21 2.22 -25.00 11.94
CA ARG A 21 2.73 -25.05 10.55
C ARG A 21 1.64 -25.17 9.49
N ASN A 22 0.41 -25.49 9.88
CA ASN A 22 -0.71 -25.73 8.97
C ASN A 22 -1.74 -24.59 8.97
N LEU A 23 -1.40 -23.41 9.50
CA LEU A 23 -2.30 -22.26 9.35
C LEU A 23 -2.17 -21.76 7.91
N PRO A 24 -3.21 -21.89 7.07
CA PRO A 24 -3.11 -21.51 5.67
C PRO A 24 -2.90 -19.99 5.63
N SER A 25 -1.87 -19.56 4.90
CA SER A 25 -1.53 -18.15 4.67
C SER A 25 -2.70 -17.35 4.08
N THR A 26 -3.70 -18.04 3.52
CA THR A 26 -4.98 -17.43 3.10
C THR A 26 -5.71 -16.73 4.25
N PHE A 27 -5.65 -17.21 5.50
CA PHE A 27 -6.39 -16.58 6.60
C PHE A 27 -5.79 -15.20 6.98
N PHE A 28 -4.46 -15.09 7.01
CA PHE A 28 -3.80 -13.79 7.23
C PHE A 28 -3.95 -12.85 6.03
N ASN A 29 -3.91 -13.40 4.80
CA ASN A 29 -4.14 -12.60 3.58
C ASN A 29 -5.57 -12.05 3.55
N ASN A 30 -6.58 -12.84 3.94
CA ASN A 30 -7.98 -12.40 3.97
C ASN A 30 -8.26 -11.39 5.10
N VAL A 31 -7.62 -11.51 6.27
CA VAL A 31 -7.80 -10.55 7.39
C VAL A 31 -7.07 -9.22 7.12
N ALA A 32 -5.92 -9.24 6.44
CA ALA A 32 -5.27 -8.01 5.97
C ALA A 32 -6.11 -7.28 4.90
N GLN A 33 -6.96 -8.03 4.18
CA GLN A 33 -7.77 -7.52 3.07
C GLN A 33 -9.18 -7.06 3.50
N SER A 34 -9.70 -7.49 4.66
CA SER A 34 -11.11 -7.30 5.03
C SER A 34 -11.47 -5.97 5.72
N GLN A 35 -10.54 -5.03 5.87
CA GLN A 35 -10.81 -3.70 6.45
C GLN A 35 -10.14 -2.58 5.62
N GLN A 36 -10.07 -2.76 4.30
CA GLN A 36 -9.55 -1.76 3.39
C GLN A 36 -10.71 -1.37 2.49
N ASN A 37 -11.06 -0.09 2.46
CA ASN A 37 -12.10 0.41 1.58
C ASN A 37 -11.86 -0.13 0.15
N ASN A 38 -12.85 -0.81 -0.40
CA ASN A 38 -12.77 -1.63 -1.62
C ASN A 38 -12.62 -0.76 -2.88
N PHE A 39 -11.47 -0.14 -3.05
CA PHE A 39 -11.16 0.67 -4.22
C PHE A 39 -10.22 -0.11 -5.12
N GLN A 40 -10.78 -0.70 -6.17
CA GLN A 40 -10.00 -1.32 -7.23
C GLN A 40 -9.21 -0.26 -7.97
N VAL A 41 -7.89 -0.39 -7.97
CA VAL A 41 -7.00 0.40 -8.82
C VAL A 41 -7.00 -0.25 -10.21
N PRO A 42 -7.38 0.49 -11.27
CA PRO A 42 -7.32 -0.03 -12.64
C PRO A 42 -5.89 -0.44 -13.06
N ASP A 43 -5.76 -1.44 -13.93
CA ASP A 43 -4.46 -2.01 -14.33
C ASP A 43 -3.51 -0.98 -14.97
N ASP A 44 -4.05 -0.04 -15.75
CA ASP A 44 -3.30 1.06 -16.36
C ASP A 44 -2.74 2.02 -15.30
N VAL A 45 -3.55 2.37 -14.31
CA VAL A 45 -3.13 3.20 -13.18
C VAL A 45 -2.12 2.48 -12.30
N GLN A 46 -2.30 1.17 -12.06
CA GLN A 46 -1.37 0.38 -11.26
C GLN A 46 0.03 0.40 -11.87
N LYS A 47 0.15 0.27 -13.21
CA LYS A 47 1.44 0.37 -13.91
C LYS A 47 2.10 1.74 -13.71
N ILE A 48 1.31 2.81 -13.72
CA ILE A 48 1.83 4.17 -13.48
C ILE A 48 2.34 4.28 -12.03
N LEU A 49 1.57 3.80 -11.06
CA LEU A 49 1.98 3.79 -9.66
C LEU A 49 3.29 3.02 -9.47
N ASP A 50 3.42 1.83 -10.05
CA ASP A 50 4.63 0.99 -9.96
C ASP A 50 5.86 1.68 -10.59
N ASN A 51 5.67 2.32 -11.74
CA ASN A 51 6.76 2.93 -12.50
C ASN A 51 7.24 4.25 -11.90
N TYR A 52 6.35 5.06 -11.36
CA TYR A 52 6.64 6.45 -11.02
C TYR A 52 6.48 6.79 -9.52
N CYS A 53 5.67 6.04 -8.76
CA CYS A 53 5.33 6.39 -7.39
C CYS A 53 5.93 5.42 -6.36
N LEU A 54 5.66 4.12 -6.49
CA LEU A 54 5.87 3.13 -5.43
C LEU A 54 7.34 2.84 -5.14
N GLN A 55 8.24 3.06 -6.10
CA GLN A 55 9.68 2.92 -5.88
C GLN A 55 10.22 3.88 -4.79
N CYS A 56 9.53 4.99 -4.54
CA CYS A 56 9.91 5.98 -3.52
C CYS A 56 8.89 6.12 -2.39
N HIS A 57 7.60 5.91 -2.69
CA HIS A 57 6.50 6.05 -1.74
C HIS A 57 5.94 4.71 -1.24
N GLY A 58 6.34 3.58 -1.80
CA GLY A 58 5.95 2.26 -1.32
C GLY A 58 6.81 1.72 -0.17
N THR A 59 6.60 0.46 0.15
CA THR A 59 7.25 -0.25 1.25
C THR A 59 8.75 -0.38 1.04
N GLU A 60 9.21 -0.51 -0.21
CA GLU A 60 10.65 -0.51 -0.53
C GLU A 60 11.22 0.89 -0.74
N GLY A 61 10.38 1.94 -0.65
CA GLY A 61 10.82 3.33 -0.71
C GLY A 61 11.76 3.70 0.44
N SER A 62 12.47 4.82 0.31
CA SER A 62 13.41 5.30 1.32
C SER A 62 13.45 6.83 1.45
N GLY A 63 14.02 7.30 2.56
CA GLY A 63 14.26 8.71 2.82
C GLY A 63 12.98 9.55 3.02
N LYS A 64 13.06 10.82 2.62
CA LYS A 64 12.00 11.82 2.86
C LYS A 64 10.70 11.50 2.12
N ALA A 65 10.77 10.86 0.95
CA ALA A 65 9.59 10.51 0.15
C ALA A 65 8.66 9.59 0.95
N LYS A 66 9.15 8.40 1.32
CA LYS A 66 8.42 7.43 2.16
C LYS A 66 8.04 7.99 3.53
N PHE A 67 8.92 8.78 4.17
CA PHE A 67 8.63 9.34 5.50
C PHE A 67 7.45 10.32 5.46
N LYS A 68 7.42 11.23 4.48
CA LYS A 68 6.30 12.17 4.32
C LYS A 68 5.02 11.46 3.88
N TRP A 69 5.17 10.41 3.08
CA TRP A 69 4.05 9.65 2.56
C TRP A 69 4.46 8.23 2.17
N ASN A 70 3.80 7.27 2.82
CA ASN A 70 3.87 5.85 2.46
C ASN A 70 2.52 5.45 1.84
N PHE A 71 2.55 5.03 0.58
CA PHE A 71 1.39 4.64 -0.22
C PHE A 71 0.69 3.40 0.37
N ASP A 72 1.44 2.39 0.81
CA ASP A 72 0.87 1.14 1.36
C ASP A 72 0.10 1.35 2.67
N LYS A 73 0.30 2.49 3.33
CA LYS A 73 -0.46 2.85 4.52
C LYS A 73 -1.76 3.60 4.22
N MET A 74 -2.04 3.93 2.97
CA MET A 74 -3.18 4.78 2.60
C MET A 74 -4.53 4.13 2.91
N SER A 75 -4.65 2.84 2.65
CA SER A 75 -5.87 2.05 2.83
C SER A 75 -6.26 1.87 4.30
N GLY A 76 -5.32 2.02 5.24
CA GLY A 76 -5.58 2.06 6.68
C GLY A 76 -5.89 3.47 7.24
N LEU A 77 -5.97 4.50 6.40
CA LEU A 77 -6.27 5.86 6.85
C LEU A 77 -7.78 6.09 7.06
N LYS A 78 -8.11 7.05 7.93
CA LYS A 78 -9.46 7.62 7.98
C LYS A 78 -9.83 8.23 6.63
N THR A 79 -11.10 8.14 6.23
CA THR A 79 -11.63 8.66 4.96
C THR A 79 -11.15 10.09 4.64
N SER A 80 -11.24 11.02 5.60
CA SER A 80 -10.78 12.40 5.40
C SER A 80 -9.29 12.50 5.07
N LYS A 81 -8.45 11.72 5.78
CA LYS A 81 -7.01 11.67 5.51
C LYS A 81 -6.72 11.00 4.18
N PHE A 82 -7.45 9.95 3.84
CA PHE A 82 -7.32 9.25 2.56
C PHE A 82 -7.67 10.18 1.39
N LEU A 83 -8.79 10.91 1.49
CA LEU A 83 -9.19 11.96 0.56
C LEU A 83 -8.11 13.04 0.40
N SER A 84 -7.55 13.55 1.50
CA SER A 84 -6.46 14.53 1.42
C SER A 84 -5.21 13.96 0.74
N LYS A 85 -4.95 12.66 0.84
CA LYS A 85 -3.83 12.02 0.12
C LYS A 85 -4.10 11.91 -1.37
N LEU A 86 -5.32 11.55 -1.77
CA LEU A 86 -5.72 11.49 -3.18
C LEU A 86 -5.65 12.87 -3.83
N ALA A 87 -6.20 13.90 -3.19
CA ALA A 87 -6.08 15.27 -3.65
C ALA A 87 -4.61 15.68 -3.83
N LYS A 88 -3.74 15.29 -2.89
CA LYS A 88 -2.31 15.60 -2.98
C LYS A 88 -1.60 14.88 -4.13
N ILE A 89 -2.03 13.69 -4.53
CA ILE A 89 -1.52 13.02 -5.73
C ILE A 89 -1.88 13.85 -6.97
N SER A 90 -3.16 14.22 -7.08
CA SER A 90 -3.68 15.02 -8.19
C SER A 90 -2.92 16.34 -8.33
N ASP A 91 -2.78 17.10 -7.24
CA ASP A 91 -2.07 18.38 -7.22
C ASP A 91 -0.60 18.25 -7.64
N GLU A 92 0.16 17.33 -7.02
CA GLU A 92 1.59 17.20 -7.27
C GLU A 92 1.90 16.71 -8.69
N VAL A 93 1.00 15.93 -9.30
CA VAL A 93 1.11 15.50 -10.70
C VAL A 93 0.73 16.63 -11.66
N LYS A 94 -0.38 17.34 -11.41
CA LYS A 94 -0.81 18.51 -12.21
C LYS A 94 0.24 19.62 -12.21
N ASP A 95 0.84 19.88 -11.05
CA ASP A 95 1.88 20.91 -10.87
C ASP A 95 3.28 20.46 -11.34
N GLU A 96 3.38 19.25 -11.92
CA GLU A 96 4.64 18.64 -12.38
C GLU A 96 5.74 18.58 -11.31
N GLN A 97 5.34 18.47 -10.04
CA GLN A 97 6.24 18.34 -8.91
C GLN A 97 6.66 16.89 -8.67
N MET A 98 5.88 15.94 -9.20
CA MET A 98 6.17 14.52 -9.16
C MET A 98 6.25 13.92 -10.58
N PRO A 99 7.34 13.19 -10.91
CA PRO A 99 8.56 13.05 -10.11
C PRO A 99 9.37 14.37 -10.02
N PRO A 100 10.12 14.62 -8.94
CA PRO A 100 10.83 15.90 -8.78
C PRO A 100 11.84 16.14 -9.90
N LYS A 101 11.96 17.37 -10.41
CA LYS A 101 12.88 17.75 -11.50
C LYS A 101 14.33 17.28 -11.27
N LYS A 102 14.81 17.30 -10.03
CA LYS A 102 16.16 16.81 -9.66
C LYS A 102 16.32 15.29 -9.83
N TYR A 103 15.25 14.53 -9.59
CA TYR A 103 15.21 13.09 -9.79
C TYR A 103 15.18 12.78 -11.29
N ILE A 104 14.28 13.43 -12.04
CA ILE A 104 14.18 13.30 -13.50
C ILE A 104 15.51 13.61 -14.20
N LYS A 105 16.26 14.64 -13.74
CA LYS A 105 17.57 14.96 -14.33
C LYS A 105 18.55 13.77 -14.31
N LYS A 106 18.43 12.86 -13.34
CA LYS A 106 19.24 11.65 -13.22
C LYS A 106 18.57 10.40 -13.80
N HIS A 107 17.25 10.47 -13.97
CA HIS A 107 16.37 9.39 -14.41
C HIS A 107 15.42 9.92 -15.49
N PRO A 108 15.92 10.26 -16.69
CA PRO A 108 15.09 10.83 -17.75
C PRO A 108 13.98 9.90 -18.21
N GLU A 109 14.13 8.58 -18.02
CA GLU A 109 13.11 7.56 -18.25
C GLU A 109 11.91 7.65 -17.30
N LYS A 110 12.02 8.44 -16.22
CA LYS A 110 10.98 8.62 -15.22
C LYS A 110 10.10 9.85 -15.48
N VAL A 111 10.19 10.44 -16.66
CA VAL A 111 9.22 11.45 -17.11
C VAL A 111 7.92 10.73 -17.48
N MET A 112 6.80 11.17 -16.89
CA MET A 112 5.47 10.69 -17.27
C MET A 112 5.00 11.40 -18.54
N SER A 113 4.38 10.65 -19.44
CA SER A 113 3.64 11.20 -20.59
C SER A 113 2.42 12.01 -20.13
N ALA A 114 1.84 12.78 -21.04
CA ALA A 114 0.63 13.55 -20.75
C ALA A 114 -0.55 12.62 -20.44
N GLU A 115 -0.64 11.49 -21.13
CA GLU A 115 -1.66 10.47 -20.96
C GLU A 115 -1.54 9.80 -19.58
N GLU A 116 -0.32 9.42 -19.16
CA GLU A 116 -0.10 8.83 -17.83
C GLU A 116 -0.41 9.82 -16.71
N LYS A 117 -0.02 11.09 -16.87
CA LYS A 117 -0.39 12.16 -15.93
C LYS A 117 -1.90 12.27 -15.81
N GLN A 118 -2.62 12.27 -16.93
CA GLN A 118 -4.07 12.37 -16.92
C GLN A 118 -4.69 11.15 -16.23
N SER A 119 -4.28 9.93 -16.57
CA SER A 119 -4.84 8.70 -15.98
C SER A 119 -4.72 8.65 -14.46
N ILE A 120 -3.57 9.02 -13.89
CA ILE A 120 -3.38 9.00 -12.43
C ILE A 120 -4.16 10.13 -11.73
N VAL A 121 -4.22 11.32 -12.34
CA VAL A 121 -5.02 12.45 -11.85
C VAL A 121 -6.50 12.08 -11.81
N ASP A 122 -7.00 11.58 -12.95
CA ASP A 122 -8.37 11.17 -13.14
C ASP A 122 -8.79 10.10 -12.14
N TRP A 123 -7.93 9.10 -11.93
CA TRP A 123 -8.17 8.07 -10.94
C TRP A 123 -8.22 8.63 -9.52
N ALA A 124 -7.26 9.49 -9.15
CA ALA A 124 -7.22 10.09 -7.82
C ALA A 124 -8.46 10.96 -7.54
N ASP A 125 -8.86 11.78 -8.52
CA ASP A 125 -10.03 12.66 -8.44
C ASP A 125 -11.33 11.85 -8.38
N ARG A 126 -11.54 10.86 -9.26
CA ARG A 126 -12.74 10.00 -9.24
C ARG A 126 -12.86 9.21 -7.95
N LEU A 127 -11.74 8.71 -7.44
CA LEU A 127 -11.71 7.98 -6.18
C LEU A 127 -12.06 8.91 -5.01
N ALA A 128 -11.50 10.12 -5.00
CA ALA A 128 -11.84 11.17 -4.03
C ALA A 128 -13.33 11.53 -4.06
N GLU A 129 -13.91 11.70 -5.23
CA GLU A 129 -15.35 11.98 -5.40
C GLU A 129 -16.21 10.84 -4.85
N SER A 130 -15.85 9.58 -5.14
CA SER A 130 -16.58 8.41 -4.64
C SER A 130 -16.58 8.29 -3.11
N LEU A 131 -15.54 8.83 -2.45
CA LEU A 131 -15.43 8.87 -0.99
C LEU A 131 -16.26 9.96 -0.33
N ILE A 132 -16.59 11.01 -1.07
CA ILE A 132 -17.43 12.12 -0.60
C ILE A 132 -18.91 11.81 -0.82
N ALA A 133 -19.22 11.09 -1.90
CA ALA A 133 -20.59 10.74 -2.27
C ALA A 133 -21.23 9.61 -1.43
N ASN A 134 -20.43 8.91 -0.61
CA ASN A 134 -20.85 7.85 0.32
C ASN A 134 -20.83 8.35 1.77
#